data_AF-A0A349JQX3-F1
#
_entry.id   AF-A0A349JQX3-F1
#
_cell.length_a   1.000
_cell.length_b   1.000
_cell.length_c   1.000
_cell.angle_alpha   90.00
_cell.angle_beta   90.00
_cell.angle_gamma   90.00
#
_symmetry.space_group_name_H-M   'P 1'
#
loop_
_entity.id
_entity.type
_entity.pdbx_description
1 polymer ?
#
loop_
_entity_poly.entity_id
_entity_poly.type
_entity_poly.pdbx_seq_one_letter_code
_entity_poly.pdbx_strand_id
1 'polypeptide(L)' 'RQVVAFVQRLRQEDLFKLPGLAESIDWTRALITLGRSSLDGDVVNDTLGVLLKYEDDLARVRGEPALAILQEVV' A
#
# COMPACT_ATOMS: atom_id res chain seq x y z
N ARG A 1 7.89 -0.72 -10.46
CA ARG A 1 8.93 -0.54 -9.41
C ARG A 1 8.34 0.08 -8.13
N GLN A 2 7.58 1.19 -8.23
CA GLN A 2 6.96 1.87 -7.08
C GLN A 2 6.15 0.94 -6.17
N VAL A 3 5.28 0.09 -6.74
CA VAL A 3 4.49 -0.90 -5.97
C VAL A 3 5.36 -1.81 -5.11
N VAL A 4 6.43 -2.38 -5.69
CA VAL A 4 7.34 -3.27 -4.96
C VAL A 4 8.05 -2.51 -3.85
N ALA A 5 8.54 -1.30 -4.12
CA ALA A 5 9.24 -0.49 -3.12
C ALA A 5 8.31 -0.11 -1.96
N PHE A 6 7.09 0.33 -2.26
CA PHE A 6 6.06 0.65 -1.26
C PHE A 6 5.73 -0.56 -0.38
N VAL A 7 5.44 -1.73 -0.99
CA VAL A 7 5.12 -2.95 -0.22
C VAL A 7 6.30 -3.39 0.64
N GLN A 8 7.53 -3.31 0.15
CA GLN A 8 8.72 -3.69 0.92
C GLN A 8 8.93 -2.76 2.12
N ARG A 9 8.70 -1.46 1.97
CA ARG A 9 8.78 -0.50 3.07
C ARG A 9 7.63 -0.69 4.06
N LEU A 10 6.41 -0.90 3.58
CA LEU A 10 5.22 -1.17 4.39
C LEU A 10 5.41 -2.42 5.27
N ARG A 11 6.12 -3.45 4.79
CA ARG A 11 6.43 -4.65 5.58
C ARG A 11 7.39 -4.43 6.75
N GLN A 12 8.04 -3.26 6.81
CA GLN A 12 8.91 -2.89 7.93
C GLN A 12 8.12 -2.19 9.04
N GLU A 13 6.86 -1.83 8.79
CA GLU A 13 5.96 -1.37 9.84
C GLU A 13 5.55 -2.53 10.75
N ASP A 14 5.22 -2.21 12.00
CA ASP A 14 4.80 -3.17 13.03
C ASP A 14 3.37 -3.66 12.80
N LEU A 15 3.09 -4.28 11.66
CA LEU A 15 1.76 -4.75 11.24
C LEU A 15 1.39 -6.07 11.92
N PHE A 16 0.11 -6.22 12.30
CA PHE A 16 -0.40 -7.49 12.82
C PHE A 16 -0.26 -8.62 11.78
N LYS A 17 -0.59 -8.31 10.51
CA LYS A 17 -0.33 -9.22 9.38
C LYS A 17 0.33 -8.48 8.24
N LEU A 18 1.55 -8.91 7.91
CA LEU A 18 2.29 -8.40 6.76
C LEU A 18 1.59 -8.78 5.44
N PRO A 19 1.50 -7.85 4.46
CA PRO A 19 0.96 -8.17 3.14
C PRO A 19 1.84 -9.18 2.42
N GLY A 20 1.25 -10.26 1.90
CA GLY A 20 1.95 -11.32 1.20
C GLY A 20 2.12 -11.03 -0.30
N LEU A 21 2.55 -12.06 -1.04
CA LEU A 21 2.66 -12.00 -2.50
C LEU A 21 1.29 -11.81 -3.16
N ALA A 22 0.26 -12.50 -2.68
CA ALA A 22 -1.09 -12.44 -3.22
C ALA A 22 -1.64 -11.00 -3.17
N GLU A 23 -1.59 -10.37 -1.99
CA GLU A 23 -2.05 -8.99 -1.82
C GLU A 23 -1.28 -8.00 -2.68
N SER A 24 0.04 -8.21 -2.85
CA SER A 24 0.88 -7.35 -3.71
C SER A 24 0.48 -7.43 -5.18
N ILE A 25 0.18 -8.65 -5.67
CA ILE A 25 -0.27 -8.89 -7.04
C ILE A 25 -1.67 -8.29 -7.24
N ASP A 26 -2.57 -8.53 -6.30
CA ASP A 26 -3.95 -8.04 -6.38
C ASP A 26 -4.00 -6.51 -6.31
N TRP A 27 -3.14 -5.88 -5.50
CA TRP A 27 -3.02 -4.42 -5.48
C TRP A 27 -2.49 -3.88 -6.80
N THR A 28 -1.49 -4.52 -7.40
CA THR A 28 -1.01 -4.15 -8.74
C THR A 28 -2.13 -4.23 -9.78
N ARG A 29 -2.94 -5.29 -9.73
CA ARG A 29 -4.10 -5.45 -10.62
C ARG A 29 -5.13 -4.35 -10.41
N ALA A 30 -5.45 -4.03 -9.15
CA ALA A 30 -6.39 -2.95 -8.82
C ALA A 30 -5.91 -1.60 -9.39
N LEU A 31 -4.63 -1.28 -9.24
CA LEU A 31 -4.04 -0.06 -9.81
C LEU A 31 -4.16 0.00 -11.33
N ILE A 32 -3.87 -1.12 -12.02
CA ILE A 32 -4.03 -1.22 -13.47
C ILE A 32 -5.50 -1.03 -13.88
N THR A 33 -6.44 -1.67 -13.17
CA THR A 33 -7.88 -1.54 -13.42
C THR A 33 -8.37 -0.11 -13.21
N LEU A 34 -7.81 0.61 -12.23
CA LEU A 34 -8.09 2.02 -11.98
C LEU A 34 -7.39 2.98 -12.98
N GLY A 35 -6.66 2.45 -13.96
CA GLY A 35 -5.93 3.24 -14.94
C GLY A 35 -4.76 4.03 -14.36
N ARG A 36 -4.22 3.61 -13.21
CA ARG A 36 -3.13 4.32 -12.52
C ARG A 36 -1.78 3.80 -12.98
N SER A 37 -0.95 4.70 -13.51
CA SER A 37 0.41 4.41 -13.98
C SER A 37 1.49 4.74 -12.94
N SER A 38 1.14 5.51 -11.91
CA SER A 38 2.01 5.88 -10.79
C SER A 38 1.25 5.83 -9.47
N LEU A 39 1.97 5.68 -8.37
CA LEU A 39 1.40 5.86 -7.04
C LEU A 39 1.34 7.35 -6.68
N ASP A 40 0.17 7.78 -6.20
CA ASP A 40 -0.06 9.07 -5.56
C ASP A 40 -0.75 8.84 -4.20
N GLY A 41 -0.82 9.88 -3.38
CA GLY A 41 -1.33 9.79 -2.02
C GLY A 41 -2.79 9.33 -1.93
N ASP A 42 -3.64 9.80 -2.84
CA ASP A 42 -5.07 9.49 -2.85
C ASP A 42 -5.27 8.03 -3.25
N VAL A 43 -4.62 7.60 -4.34
CA VAL A 43 -4.68 6.23 -4.83
C VAL A 43 -4.20 5.24 -3.77
N VAL A 44 -3.09 5.54 -3.09
CA VAL A 44 -2.58 4.68 -2.01
C VAL A 44 -3.63 4.58 -0.90
N ASN A 45 -4.12 5.70 -0.38
CA ASN A 45 -5.07 5.71 0.75
C ASN A 45 -6.38 4.99 0.44
N ASP A 46 -6.89 5.15 -0.78
CA ASP A 46 -8.15 4.54 -1.21
C ASP A 46 -8.02 3.03 -1.43
N THR A 47 -6.82 2.55 -1.74
CA THR A 47 -6.58 1.15 -2.12
C THR A 47 -5.77 0.33 -1.12
N LEU A 48 -5.35 0.92 0.01
CA LEU A 48 -4.60 0.24 1.08
C LEU A 48 -5.30 -1.02 1.61
N GLY A 49 -6.64 -1.09 1.58
CA GLY A 49 -7.39 -2.28 2.00
C GLY A 49 -7.13 -3.53 1.12
N VAL A 50 -6.54 -3.34 -0.06
CA VAL A 50 -6.08 -4.47 -0.88
C VAL A 50 -4.84 -5.11 -0.26
N LEU A 51 -3.98 -4.33 0.40
CA LEU A 51 -2.79 -4.78 1.11
C LEU A 51 -3.07 -5.21 2.56
N LEU A 52 -3.79 -4.37 3.30
CA LEU A 52 -4.02 -4.53 4.74
C LEU A 52 -5.42 -5.10 4.97
N LYS A 53 -5.48 -6.30 5.57
CA LYS A 53 -6.74 -7.02 5.83
C LYS A 53 -7.31 -6.79 7.22
N TYR A 54 -6.51 -6.25 8.12
CA TYR A 54 -6.92 -5.90 9.47
C TYR A 54 -7.27 -4.42 9.53
N GLU A 55 -8.45 -4.12 10.06
CA GLU A 55 -8.97 -2.75 10.13
C GLU A 55 -8.06 -1.85 10.98
N ASP A 56 -7.51 -2.37 12.07
CA ASP A 56 -6.58 -1.63 12.94
C ASP A 56 -5.28 -1.25 12.20
N ASP A 57 -4.72 -2.18 11.42
CA ASP A 57 -3.55 -1.90 10.58
C ASP A 57 -3.88 -0.86 9.51
N LEU A 58 -5.05 -0.98 8.87
CA LEU A 58 -5.49 -0.02 7.86
C LEU A 58 -5.71 1.38 8.45
N ALA A 59 -6.35 1.47 9.61
CA ALA A 59 -6.61 2.73 10.30
C ALA A 59 -5.32 3.40 10.75
N ARG A 60 -4.34 2.62 11.22
CA ARG A 60 -3.03 3.13 11.62
C ARG A 60 -2.19 3.62 10.44
N VAL A 61 -2.24 2.94 9.30
CA VAL A 61 -1.38 3.27 8.14
C VAL A 61 -2.01 4.35 7.25
N ARG A 62 -3.34 4.43 7.15
CA ARG A 62 -4.05 5.40 6.31
C ARG A 62 -3.71 6.84 6.71
N GLY A 63 -3.65 7.72 5.70
CA GLY A 63 -3.34 9.13 5.87
C GLY A 63 -1.83 9.39 5.86
N GLU A 64 -1.35 10.18 6.81
CA GLU A 64 0.06 10.61 6.89
C GLU A 64 1.07 9.46 6.83
N PRO A 65 0.90 8.32 7.53
CA PRO A 65 1.93 7.26 7.49
C PRO A 65 2.10 6.65 6.10
N ALA A 66 1.00 6.42 5.37
CA ALA A 66 1.06 5.95 4.00
C ALA A 66 1.72 6.96 3.05
N LEU A 67 1.48 8.26 3.27
CA LEU A 67 2.13 9.33 2.51
C LEU A 67 3.63 9.38 2.79
N ALA A 68 4.04 9.23 4.05
CA ALA A 68 5.45 9.18 4.44
C ALA A 68 6.16 8.01 3.75
N ILE A 69 5.57 6.80 3.78
CA ILE A 69 6.10 5.63 3.07
C ILE A 69 6.22 5.92 1.57
N LEU A 70 5.21 6.56 0.98
CA LEU A 70 5.21 6.89 -0.44
C LEU A 70 6.36 7.85 -0.81
N GLN A 71 6.60 8.88 0.01
CA GLN A 71 7.68 9.85 -0.18
C GLN A 71 9.08 9.24 -0.02
N GLU A 72 9.22 8.22 0.84
CA GLU A 72 10.50 7.53 1.01
C GLU A 72 10.90 6.66 -0.19
N VAL A 73 9.92 6.19 -0.99
CA VAL A 73 10.13 5.16 -2.03
C VAL A 73 9.95 5.65 -3.47
N VAL A 74 9.47 6.88 -3.65
CA VAL A 74 9.25 7.53 -4.97
C VAL A 74 10.29 8.60 -5.19
#